data_AF-T0MBC3-F1
#
_entry.id   AF-T0MBC3-F1
#
_cell.length_a   1.000
_cell.length_b   1.000
_cell.length_c   1.000
_cell.angle_alpha   90.00
_cell.angle_beta   90.00
_cell.angle_gamma   90.00
#
_symmetry.space_group_name_H-M   'P 1'
#
loop_
_entity.id
_entity.type
_entity.pdbx_description
1 polymer ?
#
loop_
_entity_poly.entity_id
_entity_poly.type
_entity_poly.pdbx_seq_one_letter_code
_entity_poly.pdbx_strand_id
1 'polypeptide(L)'
;MFSVRLGYDNVEYYVNRQTYLTSYNNHLTNLTLPGWETIFFNNRLLYVNHNIKQTYWTTPSHINNVLRNKINDFEDLSSRVTSYSLRGYVNLKLHVVRNHIIDSSGIFLLRNIDKLKNKKVIVIFENEMGQDYGALLREFINETSLEFLADDRLEKTEFVDVKDCNCNPDFLYLSVQDIGYRNQIQTKFDHVLPNTNRMTDESFFTYLGVFLALCINFNEQIDYKFSLAFYDNLLKRKFDIREIQDVEYQRNILKVLRSEESLDAFMLGEDNLNKEQQIKK
;
A
#
# COMPACT_ATOMS: atom_id res chain seq x y z
N MET A 1 -38.19 0.31 5.02
CA MET A 1 -37.38 -0.66 5.79
C MET A 1 -38.04 -2.03 5.67
N PHE A 2 -37.39 -3.01 5.03
CA PHE A 2 -37.96 -4.34 4.80
C PHE A 2 -37.79 -5.24 6.02
N SER A 3 -38.74 -6.13 6.28
CA SER A 3 -38.61 -7.18 7.29
C SER A 3 -38.66 -8.56 6.66
N VAL A 4 -37.70 -9.41 7.05
CA VAL A 4 -37.62 -10.81 6.65
C VAL A 4 -38.63 -11.63 7.44
N ARG A 5 -39.33 -12.54 6.75
CA ARG A 5 -40.28 -13.50 7.33
C ARG A 5 -40.03 -14.88 6.72
N LEU A 6 -40.27 -15.92 7.51
CA LEU A 6 -40.22 -17.31 7.06
C LEU A 6 -41.65 -17.77 6.74
N GLY A 7 -41.87 -18.26 5.52
CA GLY A 7 -43.15 -18.84 5.10
C GLY A 7 -43.34 -20.26 5.62
N TYR A 8 -44.58 -20.77 5.54
CA TYR A 8 -44.93 -22.14 5.96
C TYR A 8 -44.19 -23.22 5.17
N ASP A 9 -43.74 -22.90 3.95
CA ASP A 9 -42.95 -23.79 3.10
C ASP A 9 -41.43 -23.69 3.37
N ASN A 10 -41.04 -23.06 4.49
CA ASN A 10 -39.65 -22.71 4.83
C ASN A 10 -38.95 -21.80 3.81
N VAL A 11 -39.71 -21.11 2.96
CA VAL A 11 -39.18 -20.12 2.02
C VAL A 11 -39.19 -18.74 2.66
N GLU A 12 -38.04 -18.07 2.67
CA GLU A 12 -37.94 -16.68 3.13
C GLU A 12 -38.62 -15.73 2.14
N TYR A 13 -39.39 -14.77 2.66
CA TYR A 13 -39.97 -13.70 1.87
C TYR A 13 -39.83 -12.35 2.61
N TYR A 14 -39.76 -11.29 1.83
CA TYR A 14 -39.52 -9.94 2.33
C TYR A 14 -40.82 -9.14 2.26
N VAL A 15 -41.14 -8.45 3.35
CA VAL A 15 -42.30 -7.57 3.44
C VAL A 15 -41.83 -6.13 3.56
N ASN A 16 -42.27 -5.26 2.65
CA ASN A 16 -42.07 -3.83 2.79
C ASN A 16 -43.02 -3.30 3.87
N ARG A 17 -42.50 -2.75 4.98
CA ARG A 17 -43.35 -2.26 6.09
C ARG A 17 -44.17 -1.01 5.77
N GLN A 18 -43.84 -0.28 4.70
CA GLN A 18 -44.53 0.95 4.31
C GLN A 18 -45.60 0.71 3.26
N THR A 19 -45.34 -0.19 2.30
CA THR A 19 -46.27 -0.49 1.19
C THR A 19 -46.98 -1.82 1.35
N TYR A 20 -46.60 -2.63 2.35
CA TYR A 20 -47.15 -3.96 2.63
C TYR A 20 -47.02 -4.98 1.48
N LEU A 21 -46.19 -4.66 0.48
CA LEU A 21 -45.90 -5.57 -0.63
C LEU A 21 -44.95 -6.67 -0.18
N THR A 22 -45.25 -7.90 -0.61
CA THR A 22 -44.45 -9.09 -0.39
C THR A 22 -43.65 -9.45 -1.64
N SER A 23 -42.40 -9.85 -1.47
CA SER A 23 -41.55 -10.31 -2.57
C SER A 23 -40.64 -11.42 -2.09
N TYR A 24 -40.44 -12.42 -2.94
CA TYR A 24 -39.46 -13.49 -2.74
C TYR A 24 -38.05 -13.05 -3.13
N ASN A 25 -37.93 -11.96 -3.91
CA ASN A 25 -36.64 -11.41 -4.31
C ASN A 25 -36.18 -10.40 -3.27
N ASN A 26 -34.95 -10.57 -2.80
CA ASN A 26 -34.35 -9.65 -1.84
C ASN A 26 -34.07 -8.30 -2.53
N HIS A 27 -35.00 -7.35 -2.47
CA HIS A 27 -34.83 -6.03 -3.10
C HIS A 27 -33.67 -5.20 -2.53
N LEU A 28 -33.03 -5.63 -1.44
CA LEU A 28 -31.77 -5.04 -0.95
C LEU A 28 -30.54 -5.47 -1.78
N THR A 29 -30.66 -6.47 -2.66
CA THR A 29 -29.54 -7.02 -3.45
C THR A 29 -29.38 -6.39 -4.84
N ASN A 30 -30.37 -5.65 -5.34
CA ASN A 30 -30.30 -5.01 -6.67
C ASN A 30 -29.62 -3.63 -6.68
N LEU A 31 -29.03 -3.20 -5.56
CA LEU A 31 -28.07 -2.10 -5.54
C LEU A 31 -26.67 -2.71 -5.54
N THR A 32 -26.31 -3.39 -6.63
CA THR A 32 -24.91 -3.74 -6.87
C THR A 32 -24.16 -2.43 -7.06
N LEU A 33 -23.38 -2.04 -6.05
CA LEU A 33 -22.41 -0.95 -6.16
C LEU A 33 -21.58 -1.17 -7.44
N PRO A 34 -21.24 -0.12 -8.20
CA PRO A 34 -20.44 -0.26 -9.42
C PRO A 34 -19.18 -1.10 -9.18
N GLY A 35 -18.99 -2.15 -9.98
CA GLY A 35 -17.87 -3.09 -9.85
C GLY A 35 -18.05 -4.19 -8.80
N TRP A 36 -19.23 -4.36 -8.21
CA TRP A 36 -19.54 -5.48 -7.32
C TRP A 36 -20.52 -6.47 -7.95
N GLU A 37 -20.26 -7.76 -7.79
CA GLU A 37 -21.10 -8.88 -8.21
C GLU A 37 -21.41 -9.80 -7.01
N THR A 38 -22.60 -10.41 -7.02
CA THR A 38 -23.00 -11.41 -6.01
C THR A 38 -23.15 -12.77 -6.64
N ILE A 39 -22.38 -13.75 -6.16
CA ILE A 39 -22.39 -15.13 -6.61
C ILE A 39 -22.87 -16.01 -5.46
N PHE A 40 -23.66 -17.04 -5.74
CA PHE A 40 -24.04 -18.04 -4.75
C PHE A 40 -23.07 -19.24 -4.84
N PHE A 41 -22.31 -19.49 -3.78
CA PHE A 41 -21.30 -20.55 -3.73
C PHE A 41 -21.38 -21.31 -2.40
N ASN A 42 -21.45 -22.64 -2.46
CA ASN A 42 -21.55 -23.52 -1.29
C ASN A 42 -22.64 -23.09 -0.27
N ASN A 43 -23.87 -22.87 -0.75
CA ASN A 43 -25.01 -22.41 0.06
C ASN A 43 -24.80 -21.08 0.80
N ARG A 44 -23.85 -20.25 0.35
CA ARG A 44 -23.58 -18.94 0.92
C ARG A 44 -23.40 -17.89 -0.18
N LEU A 45 -23.77 -16.65 0.13
CA LEU A 45 -23.50 -15.51 -0.75
C LEU A 45 -22.01 -15.13 -0.68
N LEU A 46 -21.40 -15.05 -1.86
CA LEU A 46 -20.05 -14.55 -2.12
C LEU A 46 -20.16 -13.22 -2.86
N TYR A 47 -19.48 -12.20 -2.37
CA TYR A 47 -19.43 -10.87 -2.97
C TYR A 47 -18.09 -10.70 -3.68
N VAL A 48 -18.11 -10.47 -4.98
CA VAL A 48 -16.92 -10.27 -5.82
C VAL A 48 -16.79 -8.78 -6.12
N ASN A 49 -15.66 -8.18 -5.79
CA ASN A 49 -15.33 -6.81 -6.16
C ASN A 49 -14.35 -6.82 -7.35
N HIS A 50 -14.86 -6.50 -8.53
CA HIS A 50 -14.12 -6.42 -9.79
C HIS A 50 -13.11 -5.27 -9.83
N ASN A 51 -13.34 -4.19 -9.09
CA ASN A 51 -12.42 -3.03 -9.07
C ASN A 51 -11.08 -3.39 -8.39
N ILE A 52 -11.12 -4.26 -7.38
CA ILE A 52 -9.94 -4.67 -6.62
C ILE A 52 -9.62 -6.16 -6.75
N LYS A 53 -10.37 -6.89 -7.59
CA LYS A 53 -10.24 -8.33 -7.85
C LYS A 53 -10.22 -9.19 -6.58
N GLN A 54 -11.09 -8.89 -5.62
CA GLN A 54 -11.19 -9.64 -4.35
C GLN A 54 -12.59 -10.19 -4.11
N THR A 55 -12.67 -11.30 -3.37
CA THR A 55 -13.93 -11.95 -3.00
C THR A 55 -14.14 -11.91 -1.48
N TYR A 56 -15.39 -11.72 -1.05
CA TYR A 56 -15.74 -11.58 0.36
C TYR A 56 -16.99 -12.38 0.71
N TRP A 57 -17.03 -12.87 1.95
CA TRP A 57 -18.18 -13.60 2.51
C TRP A 57 -19.19 -12.71 3.24
N THR A 58 -18.98 -11.39 3.18
CA THR A 58 -19.75 -10.35 3.87
C THR A 58 -20.11 -9.24 2.89
N THR A 59 -21.18 -8.51 3.19
CA THR A 59 -21.73 -7.52 2.25
C THR A 59 -20.76 -6.34 2.02
N PRO A 60 -20.77 -5.70 0.83
CA PRO A 60 -19.93 -4.53 0.53
C PRO A 60 -20.14 -3.40 1.53
N SER A 61 -21.38 -3.18 1.96
CA SER A 61 -21.71 -2.18 2.98
C SER A 61 -21.07 -2.50 4.33
N HIS A 62 -21.02 -3.77 4.73
CA HIS A 62 -20.37 -4.16 5.97
C HIS A 62 -18.85 -3.95 5.89
N ILE A 63 -18.22 -4.31 4.78
CA ILE A 63 -16.77 -4.10 4.56
C ILE A 63 -16.45 -2.61 4.57
N ASN A 64 -17.20 -1.81 3.83
CA ASN A 64 -17.04 -0.36 3.80
C ASN A 64 -17.26 0.25 5.19
N ASN A 65 -18.23 -0.24 5.97
CA ASN A 65 -18.45 0.22 7.34
C ASN A 65 -17.30 -0.16 8.28
N VAL A 66 -16.78 -1.39 8.20
CA VAL A 66 -15.64 -1.83 9.04
C VAL A 66 -14.39 -1.03 8.70
N LEU A 67 -14.08 -0.87 7.40
CA LEU A 67 -12.97 -0.04 6.95
C LEU A 67 -13.15 1.41 7.39
N ARG A 68 -14.36 1.97 7.20
CA ARG A 68 -14.66 3.34 7.60
C ARG A 68 -14.54 3.54 9.11
N ASN A 69 -14.99 2.59 9.92
CA ASN A 69 -14.83 2.65 11.37
C ASN A 69 -13.35 2.68 11.76
N LYS A 70 -12.53 1.81 11.18
CA LYS A 70 -11.07 1.81 11.42
C LYS A 70 -10.41 3.12 10.99
N ILE A 71 -10.81 3.69 9.85
CA ILE A 71 -10.33 4.99 9.39
C ILE A 71 -10.74 6.09 10.36
N ASN A 72 -12.01 6.12 10.79
CA ASN A 72 -12.50 7.10 11.75
C ASN A 72 -11.75 6.99 13.10
N ASP A 73 -11.48 5.78 13.58
CA ASP A 73 -10.70 5.55 14.80
C ASP A 73 -9.27 6.09 14.65
N PHE A 74 -8.64 5.86 13.50
CA PHE A 74 -7.33 6.42 13.18
C PHE A 74 -7.34 7.95 13.08
N GLU A 75 -8.32 8.54 12.39
CA GLU A 75 -8.50 9.99 12.28
C GLU A 75 -8.72 10.63 13.66
N ASP A 76 -9.52 10.01 14.52
CA ASP A 76 -9.72 10.47 15.90
C ASP A 76 -8.41 10.40 16.70
N LEU A 77 -7.69 9.27 16.68
CA LEU A 77 -6.38 9.16 17.32
C LEU A 77 -5.37 10.20 16.81
N SER A 78 -5.28 10.40 15.49
CA SER A 78 -4.39 11.39 14.87
C SER A 78 -4.78 12.81 15.27
N SER A 79 -6.08 13.13 15.25
CA SER A 79 -6.60 14.43 15.69
C SER A 79 -6.30 14.71 17.16
N ARG A 80 -6.36 13.69 18.02
CA ARG A 80 -5.98 13.81 19.44
C ARG A 80 -4.50 14.13 19.56
N VAL A 81 -3.62 13.36 18.91
CA VAL A 81 -2.16 13.59 18.94
C VAL A 81 -1.80 15.00 18.46
N THR A 82 -2.43 15.46 17.37
CA THR A 82 -2.22 16.82 16.86
C THR A 82 -2.81 17.89 17.78
N SER A 83 -3.98 17.67 18.38
CA SER A 83 -4.63 18.62 19.31
C SER A 83 -3.85 18.83 20.62
N TYR A 84 -3.18 17.78 21.12
CA TYR A 84 -2.29 17.88 22.28
C TYR A 84 -0.96 18.58 21.96
N SER A 85 -0.64 18.76 20.68
CA SER A 85 0.52 19.51 20.23
C SER A 85 0.27 21.02 20.35
N LEU A 86 0.38 21.55 21.57
CA LEU A 86 0.21 22.97 21.89
C LEU A 86 1.24 23.92 21.23
N ARG A 87 2.06 23.47 20.26
CA ARG A 87 3.14 24.27 19.66
C ARG A 87 3.36 23.92 18.19
N GLY A 88 2.80 24.74 17.28
CA GLY A 88 3.05 24.58 15.85
C GLY A 88 2.51 25.67 14.93
N TYR A 89 2.52 26.96 15.31
CA TYR A 89 2.07 28.06 14.43
C TYR A 89 2.86 28.23 13.12
N VAL A 90 3.94 27.47 12.92
CA VAL A 90 4.80 27.57 11.73
C VAL A 90 4.66 26.31 10.90
N ASN A 91 4.00 26.43 9.76
CA ASN A 91 3.89 25.39 8.75
C ASN A 91 5.28 25.03 8.20
N LEU A 92 5.49 23.74 7.91
CA LEU A 92 6.72 23.27 7.25
C LEU A 92 6.56 23.50 5.75
N LYS A 93 7.33 24.44 5.20
CA LYS A 93 7.36 24.69 3.75
C LYS A 93 8.29 23.68 3.08
N LEU A 94 7.74 22.91 2.16
CA LEU A 94 8.46 21.95 1.33
C LEU A 94 8.56 22.53 -0.08
N HIS A 95 9.77 22.90 -0.49
CA HIS A 95 10.06 23.35 -1.84
C HIS A 95 10.33 22.15 -2.74
N VAL A 96 9.67 22.08 -3.88
CA VAL A 96 9.71 20.94 -4.80
C VAL A 96 9.98 21.42 -6.21
N VAL A 97 10.85 20.70 -6.93
CA VAL A 97 11.15 20.97 -8.34
C VAL A 97 10.50 19.91 -9.21
N ARG A 98 9.76 20.34 -10.23
CA ARG A 98 9.13 19.44 -11.23
C ARG A 98 10.20 18.57 -11.90
N ASN A 99 9.83 17.32 -12.16
CA ASN A 99 10.71 16.28 -12.72
C ASN A 99 11.91 15.88 -11.84
N HIS A 100 12.03 16.39 -10.62
CA HIS A 100 13.06 16.01 -9.66
C HIS A 100 12.44 15.97 -8.26
N ILE A 101 11.26 15.37 -8.13
CA ILE A 101 10.43 15.53 -6.94
C ILE A 101 11.02 14.71 -5.80
N ILE A 102 11.46 13.48 -6.06
CA ILE A 102 12.13 12.67 -5.05
C ILE A 102 13.44 13.33 -4.61
N ASP A 103 14.27 13.75 -5.56
CA ASP A 103 15.57 14.38 -5.27
C ASP A 103 15.42 15.71 -4.50
N SER A 104 14.42 16.53 -4.86
CA SER A 104 14.21 17.84 -4.23
C SER A 104 13.54 17.75 -2.85
N SER A 105 12.63 16.79 -2.65
CA SER A 105 11.86 16.69 -1.42
C SER A 105 12.39 15.68 -0.40
N GLY A 106 12.99 14.58 -0.87
CA GLY A 106 13.34 13.42 -0.05
C GLY A 106 14.25 13.76 1.12
N ILE A 107 15.45 14.28 0.85
CA ILE A 107 16.43 14.62 1.90
C ILE A 107 15.90 15.67 2.87
N PHE A 108 15.14 16.65 2.38
CA PHE A 108 14.52 17.65 3.24
C PHE A 108 13.52 17.01 4.22
N LEU A 109 12.67 16.09 3.73
CA LEU A 109 11.70 15.38 4.56
C LEU A 109 12.38 14.47 5.58
N LEU A 110 13.42 13.73 5.17
CA LEU A 110 14.21 12.88 6.07
C LEU A 110 14.82 13.68 7.23
N ARG A 111 15.44 14.83 6.94
CA ARG A 111 16.04 15.71 7.96
C ARG A 111 15.02 16.35 8.90
N ASN A 112 13.77 16.50 8.46
CA ASN A 112 12.72 17.17 9.20
C ASN A 112 11.62 16.22 9.70
N ILE A 113 11.88 14.90 9.75
CA ILE A 113 10.89 13.87 10.12
C ILE A 113 10.19 14.14 11.46
N ASP A 114 10.89 14.63 12.47
CA ASP A 114 10.31 14.94 13.79
C ASP A 114 9.26 16.05 13.71
N LYS A 115 9.44 16.97 12.76
CA LYS A 115 8.53 18.10 12.54
C LYS A 115 7.26 17.65 11.82
N LEU A 116 7.30 16.58 11.03
CA LEU A 116 6.15 16.07 10.28
C LEU A 116 5.02 15.55 11.18
N LYS A 117 5.34 15.12 12.41
CA LYS A 117 4.34 14.66 13.39
C LYS A 117 3.43 15.78 13.91
N ASN A 118 3.97 17.01 13.96
CA ASN A 118 3.35 18.11 14.68
C ASN A 118 3.05 19.33 13.80
N LYS A 119 3.56 19.37 12.56
CA LYS A 119 3.43 20.52 11.66
C LYS A 119 2.71 20.14 10.39
N LYS A 120 1.85 21.05 9.92
CA LYS A 120 1.28 20.96 8.57
C LYS A 120 2.38 21.18 7.54
N VAL A 121 2.44 20.31 6.54
CA VAL A 121 3.31 20.46 5.37
C VAL A 121 2.59 21.34 4.34
N ILE A 122 3.29 22.36 3.85
CA ILE A 122 2.86 23.19 2.73
C ILE A 122 3.83 22.92 1.59
N VAL A 123 3.34 22.30 0.53
CA VAL A 123 4.09 22.08 -0.71
C VAL A 123 4.12 23.38 -1.51
N ILE A 124 5.29 23.72 -2.04
CA ILE A 124 5.53 24.87 -2.91
C ILE A 124 6.35 24.36 -4.10
N PHE A 125 5.72 24.28 -5.28
CA PHE A 125 6.45 24.02 -6.52
C PHE A 125 7.26 25.25 -6.90
N GLU A 126 8.56 25.07 -7.13
CA GLU A 126 9.44 26.17 -7.52
C GLU A 126 9.01 26.75 -8.88
N ASN A 127 9.02 28.08 -8.98
CA ASN A 127 8.60 28.84 -10.16
C ASN A 127 7.10 28.76 -10.51
N GLU A 128 6.27 28.19 -9.63
CA GLU A 128 4.81 28.12 -9.81
C GLU A 128 4.08 28.87 -8.70
N MET A 129 3.04 29.61 -9.07
CA MET A 129 2.15 30.28 -8.12
C MET A 129 0.96 29.37 -7.83
N GLY A 130 0.93 28.78 -6.64
CA GLY A 130 -0.20 27.97 -6.19
C GLY A 130 -0.83 28.53 -4.92
N GLN A 131 -2.14 28.79 -4.97
CA GLN A 131 -2.92 29.31 -3.84
C GLN A 131 -3.62 28.20 -3.05
N ASP A 132 -4.00 27.10 -3.72
CA ASP A 132 -4.63 25.94 -3.09
C ASP A 132 -3.58 24.93 -2.61
N TYR A 133 -3.13 25.11 -1.37
CA TYR A 133 -2.16 24.21 -0.74
C TYR A 133 -2.64 22.74 -0.65
N GLY A 134 -3.95 22.48 -0.64
CA GLY A 134 -4.48 21.12 -0.62
C GLY A 134 -4.37 20.44 -1.97
N ALA A 135 -4.67 21.16 -3.05
CA ALA A 135 -4.45 20.68 -4.41
C ALA A 135 -2.97 20.41 -4.69
N LEU A 136 -2.08 21.32 -4.27
CA LEU A 136 -0.63 21.15 -4.42
C LEU A 136 -0.10 19.93 -3.66
N LEU A 137 -0.64 19.63 -2.47
CA LEU A 137 -0.27 18.43 -1.71
C LEU A 137 -0.67 17.15 -2.45
N ARG A 138 -1.91 17.11 -2.97
CA ARG A 138 -2.42 15.98 -3.76
C ARG A 138 -1.60 15.73 -5.00
N GLU A 139 -1.27 16.82 -5.71
CA GLU A 139 -0.43 16.77 -6.89
C GLU A 139 0.98 16.26 -6.56
N PHE A 140 1.60 16.78 -5.51
CA PHE A 140 2.90 16.30 -5.03
C PHE A 140 2.88 14.81 -4.71
N ILE A 141 1.86 14.33 -3.98
CA ILE A 141 1.76 12.90 -3.65
C ILE A 141 1.61 12.06 -4.93
N ASN A 142 0.76 12.49 -5.85
CA ASN A 142 0.57 11.81 -7.12
C ASN A 142 1.87 11.72 -7.94
N GLU A 143 2.54 12.85 -8.18
CA GLU A 143 3.77 12.87 -8.97
C GLU A 143 4.93 12.14 -8.29
N THR A 144 5.07 12.28 -6.97
CA THR A 144 6.05 11.52 -6.18
C THR A 144 5.79 10.01 -6.32
N SER A 145 4.53 9.59 -6.28
CA SER A 145 4.15 8.19 -6.40
C SER A 145 4.52 7.62 -7.78
N LEU A 146 4.37 8.42 -8.85
CA LEU A 146 4.76 8.05 -10.21
C LEU A 146 6.28 7.98 -10.38
N GLU A 147 7.02 8.89 -9.75
CA GLU A 147 8.49 8.86 -9.77
C GLU A 147 9.04 7.65 -9.01
N PHE A 148 8.44 7.28 -7.86
CA PHE A 148 8.79 6.05 -7.14
C PHE A 148 8.56 4.82 -8.00
N LEU A 149 7.41 4.76 -8.68
CA LEU A 149 7.15 3.70 -9.62
C LEU A 149 8.22 3.68 -10.70
N ALA A 150 8.58 4.80 -11.32
CA ALA A 150 9.54 4.83 -12.42
C ALA A 150 10.96 4.32 -12.04
N ASP A 151 11.27 4.29 -10.75
CA ASP A 151 12.59 3.90 -10.23
C ASP A 151 12.89 2.40 -10.36
N ASP A 152 14.09 2.06 -10.83
CA ASP A 152 14.53 0.69 -11.09
C ASP A 152 14.61 -0.18 -9.83
N ARG A 153 14.65 0.44 -8.64
CA ARG A 153 14.71 -0.26 -7.34
C ARG A 153 13.39 -0.91 -6.93
N LEU A 154 12.29 -0.52 -7.56
CA LEU A 154 11.00 -1.19 -7.39
C LEU A 154 10.75 -2.16 -8.54
N GLU A 155 10.22 -3.32 -8.23
CA GLU A 155 9.74 -4.28 -9.21
C GLU A 155 8.23 -4.09 -9.41
N LYS A 156 7.82 -4.07 -10.68
CA LYS A 156 6.41 -3.98 -11.06
C LYS A 156 6.01 -5.24 -11.79
N THR A 157 5.16 -6.03 -11.15
CA THR A 157 4.46 -7.14 -11.77
C THR A 157 2.96 -6.82 -11.76
N GLU A 158 2.15 -7.67 -11.14
CA GLU A 158 0.77 -7.33 -10.75
C GLU A 158 0.74 -6.43 -9.49
N PHE A 159 1.78 -6.51 -8.68
CA PHE A 159 2.00 -5.70 -7.48
C PHE A 159 3.35 -4.99 -7.57
N VAL A 160 3.50 -3.97 -6.74
CA VAL A 160 4.80 -3.31 -6.53
C VAL A 160 5.52 -4.01 -5.39
N ASP A 161 6.77 -4.38 -5.62
CA ASP A 161 7.64 -4.89 -4.56
C ASP A 161 9.01 -4.22 -4.58
N VAL A 162 9.75 -4.38 -3.50
CA VAL A 162 11.11 -3.87 -3.35
C VAL A 162 12.08 -4.92 -3.88
N LYS A 163 12.92 -4.55 -4.87
CA LYS A 163 13.99 -5.43 -5.33
C LYS A 163 15.06 -5.58 -4.24
N ASP A 164 15.80 -6.69 -4.32
CA ASP A 164 16.99 -6.88 -3.50
C ASP A 164 17.93 -5.69 -3.67
N CYS A 165 18.12 -4.95 -2.58
CA CYS A 165 19.04 -3.83 -2.56
C CYS A 165 20.40 -4.28 -2.02
N ASN A 166 21.46 -3.65 -2.53
CA ASN A 166 22.80 -3.83 -1.99
C ASN A 166 23.05 -2.84 -0.83
N CYS A 167 22.06 -2.73 0.07
CA CYS A 167 22.08 -1.80 1.18
C CYS A 167 23.11 -2.26 2.24
N ASN A 168 23.91 -1.34 2.79
CA ASN A 168 24.75 -1.68 3.94
C ASN A 168 23.86 -1.95 5.15
N PRO A 169 23.79 -3.16 5.73
CA PRO A 169 22.89 -3.49 6.84
C PRO A 169 23.07 -2.59 8.07
N ASP A 170 24.22 -1.92 8.23
CA ASP A 170 24.45 -0.94 9.28
C ASP A 170 23.42 0.20 9.29
N PHE A 171 22.79 0.49 8.15
CA PHE A 171 21.79 1.56 8.05
C PHE A 171 20.55 1.33 8.92
N LEU A 172 20.24 0.08 9.26
CA LEU A 172 19.14 -0.29 10.14
C LEU A 172 19.29 0.26 11.56
N TYR A 173 20.52 0.61 11.96
CA TYR A 173 20.81 1.18 13.28
C TYR A 173 20.81 2.71 13.31
N LEU A 174 20.55 3.35 12.16
CA LEU A 174 20.56 4.80 12.05
C LEU A 174 19.18 5.37 12.22
N SER A 175 19.12 6.59 12.76
CA SER A 175 17.87 7.32 12.71
C SER A 175 17.59 7.80 11.28
N VAL A 176 16.31 7.99 10.97
CA VAL A 176 15.86 8.59 9.71
C VAL A 176 16.54 9.94 9.45
N GLN A 177 16.79 10.72 10.51
CA GLN A 177 17.49 12.00 10.39
C GLN A 177 18.96 11.82 10.04
N ASP A 178 19.65 10.86 10.65
CA ASP A 178 21.07 10.60 10.37
C ASP A 178 21.27 10.22 8.90
N ILE A 179 20.37 9.39 8.35
CA ILE A 179 20.34 9.06 6.92
C ILE A 179 20.15 10.33 6.07
N GLY A 180 19.24 11.21 6.48
CA GLY A 180 19.04 12.51 5.83
C GLY A 180 20.26 13.45 5.92
N TYR A 181 21.02 13.43 7.02
CA TYR A 181 22.20 14.29 7.21
C TYR A 181 23.44 13.79 6.50
N ARG A 182 23.57 12.47 6.25
CA ARG A 182 24.68 11.90 5.47
C ARG A 182 24.69 12.35 4.01
N ASN A 183 23.50 12.57 3.46
CA ASN A 183 23.34 12.96 2.08
C ASN A 183 23.24 14.50 1.98
N GLN A 184 23.82 15.08 0.94
CA GLN A 184 23.71 16.52 0.69
C GLN A 184 22.34 16.83 0.10
N ILE A 185 21.77 17.99 0.46
CA ILE A 185 20.57 18.50 -0.22
C ILE A 185 21.00 18.97 -1.60
N GLN A 186 20.37 18.42 -2.64
CA GLN A 186 20.60 18.86 -4.00
C GLN A 186 20.02 20.26 -4.19
N THR A 187 20.85 21.20 -4.64
CA THR A 187 20.45 22.60 -4.91
C THR A 187 20.50 22.94 -6.40
N LYS A 188 21.01 22.01 -7.22
CA LYS A 188 21.13 22.15 -8.67
C LYS A 188 20.56 20.91 -9.33
N PHE A 189 19.44 21.08 -10.00
CA PHE A 189 18.79 20.02 -10.76
C PHE A 189 19.21 20.15 -12.22
N ASP A 190 19.74 19.08 -12.78
CA ASP A 190 20.13 19.07 -14.18
C ASP A 190 18.93 18.60 -15.01
N HIS A 191 18.41 19.50 -15.85
CA HIS A 191 17.26 19.22 -16.72
C HIS A 191 17.62 18.28 -17.89
N VAL A 192 18.89 17.91 -18.07
CA VAL A 192 19.32 16.91 -19.07
C VAL A 192 18.81 15.51 -18.73
N LEU A 193 18.65 15.19 -17.45
CA LEU A 193 18.13 13.92 -16.96
C LEU A 193 16.91 14.19 -16.06
N PRO A 194 15.73 14.45 -16.65
CA PRO A 194 14.50 14.58 -15.89
C PRO A 194 14.06 13.22 -15.34
N ASN A 195 13.40 13.22 -14.18
CA ASN A 195 12.85 12.05 -13.48
C ASN A 195 13.90 11.00 -13.10
N THR A 196 15.18 11.38 -13.02
CA THR A 196 16.22 10.50 -12.51
C THR A 196 16.47 10.79 -11.06
N ASN A 197 16.27 9.78 -10.23
CA ASN A 197 16.54 9.82 -8.81
C ASN A 197 18.02 9.53 -8.53
N ARG A 198 18.68 10.41 -7.77
CA ARG A 198 20.12 10.34 -7.46
C ARG A 198 20.38 9.92 -6.02
N MET A 199 19.33 9.64 -5.25
CA MET A 199 19.44 9.20 -3.87
C MET A 199 20.12 7.83 -3.79
N THR A 200 20.92 7.65 -2.74
CA THR A 200 21.42 6.33 -2.32
C THR A 200 20.26 5.39 -1.95
N ASP A 201 20.46 4.08 -2.09
CA ASP A 201 19.44 3.06 -1.78
C ASP A 201 18.89 3.22 -0.35
N GLU A 202 19.76 3.39 0.64
CA GLU A 202 19.37 3.64 2.03
C GLU A 202 18.40 4.82 2.15
N SER A 203 18.72 5.92 1.48
CA SER A 203 17.91 7.15 1.54
C SER A 203 16.61 7.00 0.77
N PHE A 204 16.64 6.29 -0.35
CA PHE A 204 15.48 6.01 -1.17
C PHE A 204 14.45 5.18 -0.41
N PHE A 205 14.84 4.03 0.15
CA PHE A 205 13.90 3.17 0.88
C PHE A 205 13.43 3.82 2.18
N THR A 206 14.31 4.54 2.87
CA THR A 206 13.91 5.32 4.04
C THR A 206 12.90 6.39 3.64
N TYR A 207 13.11 7.07 2.51
CA TYR A 207 12.19 8.07 2.01
C TYR A 207 10.87 7.46 1.53
N LEU A 208 10.88 6.31 0.87
CA LEU A 208 9.68 5.55 0.50
C LEU A 208 8.82 5.26 1.74
N GLY A 209 9.43 4.79 2.84
CA GLY A 209 8.72 4.56 4.10
C GLY A 209 8.12 5.84 4.68
N VAL A 210 8.88 6.95 4.68
CA VAL A 210 8.39 8.26 5.11
C VAL A 210 7.26 8.77 4.22
N PHE A 211 7.35 8.57 2.91
CA PHE A 211 6.34 8.94 1.93
C PHE A 211 5.03 8.18 2.15
N LEU A 212 5.08 6.86 2.36
CA LEU A 212 3.90 6.07 2.70
C LEU A 212 3.27 6.54 4.01
N ALA A 213 4.09 6.86 5.02
CA ALA A 213 3.60 7.43 6.26
C ALA A 213 2.93 8.80 6.05
N LEU A 214 3.44 9.65 5.14
CA LEU A 214 2.82 10.92 4.78
C LEU A 214 1.46 10.71 4.10
N CYS A 215 1.36 9.76 3.15
CA CYS A 215 0.09 9.43 2.50
C CYS A 215 -0.97 9.01 3.53
N ILE A 216 -0.61 8.14 4.47
CA ILE A 216 -1.49 7.70 5.56
C ILE A 216 -1.88 8.89 6.46
N ASN A 217 -0.91 9.74 6.83
CA ASN A 217 -1.15 10.86 7.73
C ASN A 217 -2.06 11.94 7.10
N PHE A 218 -1.95 12.17 5.80
CA PHE A 218 -2.79 13.13 5.08
C PHE A 218 -4.07 12.52 4.50
N ASN A 219 -4.28 11.20 4.69
CA ASN A 219 -5.39 10.44 4.12
C ASN A 219 -5.48 10.58 2.59
N GLU A 220 -4.32 10.53 1.94
CA GLU A 220 -4.17 10.62 0.48
C GLU A 220 -3.82 9.24 -0.09
N GLN A 221 -4.38 8.94 -1.26
CA GLN A 221 -4.27 7.63 -1.89
C GLN A 221 -3.15 7.59 -2.93
N ILE A 222 -2.61 6.40 -3.15
CA ILE A 222 -1.67 6.09 -4.24
C ILE A 222 -2.34 5.10 -5.20
N ASP A 223 -2.03 5.21 -6.49
CA ASP A 223 -2.71 4.49 -7.56
C ASP A 223 -2.16 3.06 -7.81
N TYR A 224 -1.35 2.55 -6.90
CA TYR A 224 -0.77 1.21 -6.98
C TYR A 224 -0.78 0.51 -5.63
N LYS A 225 -0.60 -0.82 -5.68
CA LYS A 225 -0.66 -1.69 -4.50
C LYS A 225 0.66 -2.40 -4.34
N PHE A 226 1.13 -2.49 -3.10
CA PHE A 226 2.26 -3.34 -2.76
C PHE A 226 1.80 -4.80 -2.61
N SER A 227 2.77 -5.71 -2.61
CA SER A 227 2.51 -7.11 -2.30
C SER A 227 1.99 -7.30 -0.86
N LEU A 228 1.26 -8.37 -0.60
CA LEU A 228 0.84 -8.74 0.77
C LEU A 228 2.05 -8.97 1.67
N ALA A 229 3.11 -9.57 1.12
CA ALA A 229 4.39 -9.76 1.79
C ALA A 229 4.98 -8.42 2.29
N PHE A 230 4.95 -7.39 1.44
CA PHE A 230 5.38 -6.05 1.82
C PHE A 230 4.57 -5.48 2.99
N TYR A 231 3.24 -5.57 2.93
CA TYR A 231 2.38 -5.07 4.01
C TYR A 231 2.56 -5.84 5.32
N ASP A 232 2.71 -7.16 5.27
CA ASP A 232 2.95 -7.96 6.46
C ASP A 232 4.32 -7.67 7.08
N ASN A 233 5.35 -7.44 6.24
CA ASN A 233 6.66 -6.99 6.71
C ASN A 233 6.56 -5.61 7.38
N LEU A 234 5.88 -4.66 6.74
CA LEU A 234 5.62 -3.32 7.29
C LEU A 234 4.92 -3.38 8.66
N LEU A 235 4.01 -4.34 8.84
CA LEU A 235 3.26 -4.56 10.08
C LEU A 235 3.96 -5.51 11.07
N LYS A 236 5.16 -6.00 10.74
CA LYS A 236 5.92 -6.99 11.52
C LYS A 236 5.12 -8.26 11.83
N ARG A 237 4.29 -8.69 10.89
CA ARG A 237 3.51 -9.92 10.98
C ARG A 237 4.34 -11.11 10.52
N LYS A 238 3.95 -12.30 10.95
CA LYS A 238 4.59 -13.54 10.49
C LYS A 238 4.17 -13.80 9.05
N PHE A 239 5.15 -14.01 8.18
CA PHE A 239 4.92 -14.43 6.81
C PHE A 239 4.51 -15.91 6.79
N ASP A 240 3.46 -16.23 6.04
CA ASP A 240 2.96 -17.57 5.83
C ASP A 240 2.88 -17.85 4.32
N ILE A 241 2.95 -19.12 3.92
CA ILE A 241 2.88 -19.54 2.52
C ILE A 241 1.60 -19.06 1.83
N ARG A 242 0.55 -18.81 2.61
CA ARG A 242 -0.75 -18.27 2.17
C ARG A 242 -0.66 -16.84 1.61
N GLU A 243 0.34 -16.08 2.02
CA GLU A 243 0.56 -14.69 1.62
C GLU A 243 1.37 -14.57 0.33
N ILE A 244 1.86 -15.68 -0.22
CA ILE A 244 2.48 -15.73 -1.55
C ILE A 244 1.38 -15.49 -2.59
N GLN A 245 1.46 -14.36 -3.29
CA GLN A 245 0.51 -13.98 -4.33
C GLN A 245 0.81 -14.58 -5.70
N ASP A 246 2.04 -15.09 -5.91
CA ASP A 246 2.36 -15.92 -7.08
C ASP A 246 1.80 -17.34 -6.89
N VAL A 247 0.75 -17.64 -7.67
CA VAL A 247 0.02 -18.91 -7.61
C VAL A 247 0.89 -20.10 -8.02
N GLU A 248 1.77 -19.94 -9.00
CA GLU A 248 2.62 -21.01 -9.48
C GLU A 248 3.70 -21.33 -8.45
N TYR A 249 4.37 -20.29 -7.94
CA TYR A 249 5.38 -20.41 -6.90
C TYR A 249 4.81 -21.03 -5.62
N GLN A 250 3.65 -20.55 -5.16
CA GLN A 250 2.96 -21.11 -3.99
C GLN A 250 2.63 -22.60 -4.16
N ARG A 251 2.15 -23.01 -5.34
CA ARG A 251 1.87 -24.42 -5.64
C ARG A 251 3.14 -25.26 -5.64
N ASN A 252 4.24 -24.75 -6.19
CA ASN A 252 5.50 -25.46 -6.24
C ASN A 252 6.08 -25.68 -4.84
N ILE A 253 6.06 -24.66 -3.97
CA ILE A 253 6.49 -24.82 -2.57
C ILE A 253 5.58 -25.81 -1.82
N LEU A 254 4.25 -25.72 -1.99
CA LEU A 254 3.32 -26.64 -1.36
C LEU A 254 3.55 -28.11 -1.78
N LYS A 255 3.96 -28.35 -3.03
CA LYS A 255 4.35 -29.68 -3.49
C LYS A 255 5.60 -30.15 -2.74
N VAL A 256 6.66 -29.35 -2.72
CA VAL A 256 7.92 -29.67 -2.01
C VAL A 256 7.67 -29.98 -0.54
N LEU A 257 6.88 -29.16 0.16
CA LEU A 257 6.57 -29.36 1.58
C LEU A 257 5.75 -30.63 1.86
N ARG A 258 5.00 -31.15 0.88
CA ARG A 258 4.19 -32.37 1.04
C ARG A 258 4.95 -33.63 0.64
N SER A 259 5.95 -33.52 -0.21
CA SER A 259 6.83 -34.62 -0.59
C SER A 259 8.08 -34.65 0.29
N GLU A 260 8.06 -35.45 1.36
CA GLU A 260 9.24 -35.73 2.20
C GLU A 260 10.44 -36.25 1.38
N GLU A 261 10.20 -36.88 0.22
CA GLU A 261 11.22 -37.44 -0.67
C GLU A 261 11.95 -36.40 -1.55
N SER A 262 11.48 -35.16 -1.60
CA SER A 262 12.00 -34.15 -2.55
C SER A 262 13.17 -33.31 -2.04
N LEU A 263 13.39 -33.24 -0.72
CA LEU A 263 14.49 -32.47 -0.15
C LEU A 263 15.84 -33.12 -0.49
N ASP A 264 15.93 -34.46 -0.38
CA ASP A 264 17.16 -35.18 -0.70
C ASP A 264 17.49 -35.09 -2.20
N ALA A 265 16.49 -35.15 -3.08
CA ALA A 265 16.68 -35.00 -4.52
C ALA A 265 17.10 -33.56 -4.92
N PHE A 266 16.62 -32.55 -4.22
CA PHE A 266 16.98 -31.15 -4.46
C PHE A 266 18.42 -30.85 -3.97
N MET A 267 18.80 -31.36 -2.80
CA MET A 267 20.17 -31.26 -2.27
C MET A 267 21.19 -32.05 -3.10
N LEU A 268 20.78 -33.19 -3.68
CA LEU A 268 21.60 -33.96 -4.63
C LEU A 268 21.71 -33.31 -6.02
N GLY A 269 20.85 -32.36 -6.35
CA GLY A 269 20.89 -31.61 -7.62
C GLY A 269 21.98 -30.54 -7.67
N GLU A 270 22.23 -29.83 -6.56
CA GLU A 270 23.29 -28.82 -6.49
C GLU A 270 24.70 -29.43 -6.54
N ASP A 271 24.89 -30.62 -5.97
CA ASP A 271 26.17 -31.35 -6.02
C ASP A 271 26.53 -31.81 -7.45
N ASN A 272 25.54 -32.03 -8.31
CA ASN A 272 25.77 -32.45 -9.69
C ASN A 272 26.04 -31.26 -10.64
N LEU A 273 25.43 -30.09 -10.39
CA LEU A 273 25.73 -28.85 -11.12
C LEU A 273 27.16 -28.36 -10.87
N ASN A 274 27.66 -28.48 -9.64
CA ASN A 274 29.04 -28.12 -9.30
C ASN A 274 30.09 -29.10 -9.87
N LYS A 275 29.73 -30.37 -10.08
CA LYS A 275 30.62 -31.37 -10.71
C LYS A 275 30.67 -31.24 -12.23
N GLU A 276 29.56 -30.94 -12.90
CA GLU A 276 29.54 -30.74 -14.35
C GLU A 276 30.31 -29.48 -14.80
N GLN A 277 30.40 -28.47 -13.95
CA GLN A 277 31.23 -27.28 -14.21
C GLN A 277 32.75 -27.51 -14.00
N GLN A 278 33.14 -28.55 -13.25
CA GLN A 278 34.55 -28.92 -13.08
C GLN A 278 35.08 -29.88 -14.16
N ILE A 279 34.20 -30.55 -14.92
CA ILE A 279 34.60 -31.48 -16.00
C ILE A 279 34.77 -30.74 -17.35
N LYS A 280 34.41 -29.45 -17.44
CA LYS A 280 34.57 -28.59 -18.64
C LYS A 280 35.69 -27.54 -18.52
N LYS A 281 36.77 -27.83 -17.78
CA LYS A 281 38.02 -27.07 -17.83
C LYS A 281 39.18 -27.93 -18.27
#